data_AF-A0A7H4M1V5-F1
#
_entry.id   AF-A0A7H4M1V5-F1
#
_cell.length_a   1.000
_cell.length_b   1.000
_cell.length_c   1.000
_cell.angle_alpha   90.00
_cell.angle_beta   90.00
_cell.angle_gamma   90.00
#
_symmetry.space_group_name_H-M   'P 1'
#
loop_
_entity.id
_entity.type
_entity.pdbx_description
1 polymer ?
#
loop_
_entity_poly.entity_id
_entity_poly.type
_entity_poly.pdbx_seq_one_letter_code
_entity_poly.pdbx_strand_id
1 'polypeptide(L)' 'MGFETYAIASAIIGGTSFFGGKGRIFSVVIGGLIIGTINNGLNILQVQTYYQLVVMGGLIIAAVALDRLISK' A
#
# COMPACT_ATOMS: atom_id res chain seq x y z
N MET A 1 -12.59 -4.58 -10.02
CA MET A 1 -12.38 -3.13 -10.14
C MET A 1 -12.01 -2.61 -8.75
N GLY A 2 -10.72 -2.32 -8.54
CA GLY A 2 -10.16 -1.87 -7.25
C GLY A 2 -8.69 -1.44 -7.38
N PHE A 3 -8.20 -1.27 -8.60
CA PHE A 3 -6.81 -0.91 -8.91
C PHE A 3 -6.44 0.48 -8.41
N GLU A 4 -7.42 1.36 -8.26
CA GLU A 4 -7.30 2.65 -7.58
C GLU A 4 -6.80 2.50 -6.13
N THR A 5 -7.38 1.61 -5.33
CA THR A 5 -6.98 1.36 -3.94
C THR A 5 -5.55 0.83 -3.86
N TYR A 6 -5.18 -0.07 -4.78
CA TYR A 6 -3.81 -0.58 -4.92
C TYR A 6 -2.81 0.50 -5.36
N ALA A 7 -3.21 1.38 -6.27
CA ALA A 7 -2.37 2.47 -6.77
C ALA A 7 -2.08 3.50 -5.67
N ILE A 8 -3.10 3.90 -4.91
CA ILE A 8 -2.95 4.84 -3.80
C ILE A 8 -2.08 4.21 -2.69
N ALA A 9 -2.37 2.96 -2.29
CA ALA A 9 -1.60 2.26 -1.26
C ALA A 9 -0.12 2.10 -1.66
N SER A 10 0.15 1.74 -2.91
CA SER A 10 1.51 1.62 -3.47
C SER A 10 2.28 2.94 -3.39
N ALA A 11 1.64 4.06 -3.74
CA ALA A 11 2.25 5.38 -3.66
C ALA A 11 2.64 5.76 -2.22
N ILE A 12 1.82 5.39 -1.22
CA ILE A 12 2.07 5.70 0.19
C ILE A 12 3.20 4.82 0.74
N ILE A 13 3.14 3.50 0.53
CA ILE A 13 4.22 2.58 0.95
C ILE A 13 5.54 2.95 0.29
N GLY A 14 5.50 3.38 -0.98
CA GLY A 14 6.66 3.87 -1.72
C GLY A 14 7.23 5.20 -1.22
N GLY A 15 6.63 5.81 -0.19
CA GLY A 15 7.14 7.05 0.43
C GLY A 15 6.82 8.32 -0.36
N THR A 16 5.75 8.33 -1.16
CA THR A 16 5.31 9.52 -1.88
C THR A 16 4.52 10.41 -0.93
N SER A 17 5.12 11.54 -0.52
CA SER A 17 4.48 12.46 0.42
C SER A 17 3.31 13.24 -0.20
N PHE A 18 2.14 13.21 0.46
CA PHE A 18 0.91 13.90 0.04
C PHE A 18 1.00 15.43 0.03
N PHE A 19 1.87 16.02 0.86
CA PHE A 19 1.88 17.47 1.12
C PHE A 19 3.03 18.23 0.42
N GLY A 20 3.87 17.52 -0.36
CA GLY A 20 5.05 18.12 -0.99
C GLY A 20 5.60 17.41 -2.23
N GLY A 21 4.97 16.32 -2.70
CA GLY A 21 5.20 15.77 -4.04
C GLY A 21 6.62 15.26 -4.34
N LYS A 22 7.45 14.99 -3.34
CA LYS A 22 8.79 14.41 -3.55
C LYS A 22 8.75 12.92 -3.23
N GLY A 23 8.37 12.12 -4.22
CA GLY A 23 8.55 10.67 -4.23
C GLY A 23 9.29 10.23 -5.49
N ARG A 24 10.11 9.18 -5.39
CA ARG A 24 10.80 8.60 -6.56
C ARG A 24 9.89 7.54 -7.17
N ILE A 25 9.71 7.58 -8.49
CA ILE A 25 8.96 6.55 -9.26
C ILE A 25 9.43 5.14 -8.88
N PHE A 26 10.74 4.96 -8.72
CA PHE A 26 11.33 3.67 -8.36
C PHE A 26 10.83 3.15 -7.00
N SER A 27 10.69 4.02 -6.01
CA SER A 27 10.19 3.65 -4.69
C SER A 27 8.71 3.27 -4.72
N VAL A 28 7.90 3.91 -5.58
CA VAL A 28 6.49 3.57 -5.80
C VAL A 28 6.34 2.20 -6.47
N VAL A 29 7.17 1.90 -7.47
CA VAL A 29 7.16 0.58 -8.12
C VAL A 29 7.49 -0.52 -7.10
N ILE A 30 8.44 -0.27 -6.20
CA ILE A 30 8.73 -1.17 -5.08
C ILE A 30 7.53 -1.29 -4.13
N GLY A 31 6.85 -0.20 -3.80
CA GLY A 31 5.61 -0.22 -3.02
C GLY A 31 4.51 -1.09 -3.66
N GLY A 32 4.34 -0.99 -4.97
CA GLY A 32 3.39 -1.79 -5.73
C GLY A 32 3.74 -3.27 -5.77
N LEU A 33 5.04 -3.58 -5.88
CA LEU A 33 5.53 -4.96 -5.78
C LEU A 33 5.29 -5.55 -4.39
N ILE A 34 5.50 -4.80 -3.32
CA ILE A 34 5.20 -5.23 -1.95
C ILE A 34 3.72 -5.60 -1.81
N ILE A 35 2.82 -4.73 -2.26
CA ILE A 35 1.39 -5.00 -2.20
C ILE A 35 1.00 -6.21 -3.06
N GLY A 36 1.58 -6.32 -4.26
CA GLY A 36 1.38 -7.46 -5.14
C GLY A 36 1.81 -8.77 -4.49
N THR A 37 2.97 -8.80 -3.83
CA THR A 37 3.45 -9.97 -3.09
C THR A 37 2.57 -10.31 -1.89
N ILE A 38 2.09 -9.30 -1.14
CA ILE A 38 1.17 -9.53 -0.01
C ILE A 38 -0.14 -10.13 -0.50
N ASN A 39 -0.71 -9.60 -1.58
CA ASN A 39 -1.95 -10.12 -2.15
C ASN A 39 -1.76 -11.54 -2.68
N ASN A 40 -0.63 -11.80 -3.35
CA ASN A 40 -0.29 -13.13 -3.85
C ASN A 40 -0.08 -14.14 -2.70
N GLY A 41 0.61 -13.74 -1.63
CA GLY A 41 0.78 -14.54 -0.42
C GLY A 41 -0.55 -14.87 0.25
N LEU A 42 -1.42 -13.88 0.47
CA LEU A 42 -2.76 -14.10 1.02
C LEU A 42 -3.63 -15.01 0.14
N ASN A 43 -3.44 -14.96 -1.18
CA ASN A 43 -4.12 -15.81 -2.13
C ASN A 43 -3.67 -17.28 -2.03
N ILE A 44 -2.35 -17.50 -1.92
CA ILE A 44 -1.75 -18.83 -1.73
C ILE A 44 -2.16 -19.43 -0.37
N LEU A 45 -2.25 -18.60 0.68
CA LEU A 45 -2.78 -19.01 1.99
C LEU A 45 -4.29 -19.28 1.98
N GLN A 46 -4.97 -19.18 0.83
CA GLN A 46 -6.42 -19.38 0.68
C GLN A 46 -7.23 -18.54 1.68
N VAL A 47 -6.73 -17.35 2.01
CA VAL A 47 -7.44 -16.41 2.87
C VAL A 47 -8.65 -15.87 2.11
N GLN A 48 -9.82 -15.91 2.74
CA GLN A 48 -11.06 -15.43 2.15
C GLN A 48 -10.91 -13.96 1.70
N THR A 49 -11.45 -13.61 0.52
CA THR A 49 -11.40 -12.25 -0.07
C THR A 49 -11.84 -11.15 0.90
N TYR A 50 -12.79 -11.46 1.79
CA TYR A 50 -13.21 -10.54 2.84
C TYR A 50 -12.05 -10.07 3.72
N TYR A 51 -11.24 -11.00 4.22
CA TYR A 51 -10.06 -10.68 5.03
C TYR A 51 -8.96 -10.00 4.22
N GLN A 52 -8.81 -10.32 2.94
CA GLN A 52 -7.87 -9.61 2.07
C GLN A 52 -8.21 -8.11 1.97
N LEU A 53 -9.50 -7.79 1.90
CA LEU A 53 -9.99 -6.41 1.82
C LEU A 53 -9.81 -5.66 3.15
N VAL A 54 -10.06 -6.34 4.28
CA VAL A 54 -9.79 -5.80 5.63
C VAL A 54 -8.30 -5.52 5.82
N VAL A 55 -7.43 -6.44 5.41
CA VAL A 55 -5.97 -6.28 5.48
C VAL A 55 -5.52 -5.12 4.59
N MET A 56 -6.05 -5.01 3.37
CA MET A 56 -5.77 -3.88 2.47
C MET A 56 -6.15 -2.53 3.10
N GLY A 57 -7.35 -2.42 3.67
CA GLY A 57 -7.80 -1.20 4.35
C GLY A 57 -6.93 -0.86 5.55
N GLY A 58 -6.59 -1.85 6.38
CA GLY A 58 -5.68 -1.68 7.51
C GLY A 58 -4.28 -1.24 7.09
N LEU A 59 -3.78 -1.77 5.97
CA LEU A 59 -2.48 -1.44 5.42
C LEU A 59 -2.40 0.02 4.95
N ILE A 60 -3.48 0.56 4.37
CA ILE A 60 -3.57 1.98 4.00
C ILE A 60 -3.55 2.88 5.24
N ILE A 61 -4.33 2.53 6.26
CA ILE A 61 -4.37 3.30 7.52
C ILE A 61 -2.99 3.31 8.17
N ALA A 62 -2.32 2.15 8.24
CA ALA A 62 -0.97 2.03 8.77
C ALA A 62 0.05 2.85 7.94
N ALA A 63 -0.06 2.80 6.62
CA ALA A 63 0.81 3.54 5.72
C ALA A 63 0.63 5.07 5.89
N VAL A 64 -0.60 5.56 6.02
CA VAL A 64 -0.90 6.97 6.34
C VAL A 64 -0.40 7.35 7.73
N ALA A 65 -0.59 6.51 8.74
CA ALA A 65 -0.13 6.78 10.10
C ALA A 65 1.41 6.87 10.15
N LEU A 66 2.11 5.98 9.44
CA LEU A 66 3.56 6.02 9.31
C LEU A 66 4.04 7.25 8.53
N ASP A 67 3.39 7.60 7.41
CA ASP A 67 3.70 8.82 6.65
C ASP A 67 3.58 10.09 7.52
N ARG A 68 2.52 10.16 8.35
CA ARG A 68 2.31 11.24 9.32
C ARG A 68 3.35 11.29 10.43
N LEU A 69 3.83 10.13 10.89
CA LEU A 69 4.86 10.03 11.92
C LEU A 69 6.25 10.36 11.38
N ILE A 70 6.54 10.00 10.12
CA ILE A 70 7.86 10.19 9.50
C ILE A 70 8.02 11.57 8.86
N SER A 71 6.92 12.23 8.50
CA SER A 71 6.91 13.62 8.03
C SER A 71 6.91 14.66 9.17
N LYS A 72 7.14 14.23 10.41
CA LYS A 72 7.33 15.11 11.57
C LYS A 72 8.75 14.99 12.11
#